data_AF-A0A2U8QUQ9-F1
#
_entry.id   AF-A0A2U8QUQ9-F1
#
_cell.length_a   1.000
_cell.length_b   1.000
_cell.length_c   1.000
_cell.angle_alpha   90.00
_cell.angle_beta   90.00
_cell.angle_gamma   90.00
#
_symmetry.space_group_name_H-M   'P 1'
#
loop_
_entity.id
_entity.type
_entity.pdbx_description
1 polymer ?
#
loop_
_entity_poly.entity_id
_entity_poly.type
_entity_poly.pdbx_seq_one_letter_code
_entity_poly.pdbx_strand_id
1 'polypeptide(L)'
;MSSTFNFPGLHVLLTLETSDIQKLTNHSLFSRFTDEILKKYSLEKVGETIHEFENKSFTSAVCLKESHICVHTWPEYNQLTLDVYLCNYLKENSGKVKKIAAEYKDYFEAEVIKEFEILR
;
A
#
# COMPACT_ATOMS: atom_id res chain seq x y z
N MET A 1 27.16 21.23 17.43
CA MET A 1 25.70 21.10 17.69
C MET A 1 25.25 19.83 16.99
N SER A 2 24.60 18.95 17.75
CA SER A 2 24.16 17.59 17.40
C SER A 2 23.63 17.44 15.97
N SER A 3 24.28 16.60 15.17
CA SER A 3 23.77 16.10 13.88
C SER A 3 22.73 15.00 14.12
N THR A 4 21.48 15.37 14.36
CA THR A 4 20.34 14.43 14.36
C THR A 4 20.01 14.08 12.91
N PHE A 5 20.58 12.99 12.41
CA PHE A 5 20.28 12.48 11.08
C PHE A 5 18.87 11.87 11.04
N ASN A 6 18.06 12.46 10.15
CA ASN A 6 16.73 12.13 9.64
C ASN A 6 16.24 10.69 9.84
N PHE A 7 15.09 10.56 10.50
CA PHE A 7 14.29 9.32 10.56
C PHE A 7 14.08 8.75 9.16
N PRO A 8 14.50 7.51 8.88
CA PRO A 8 14.14 6.86 7.63
C PRO A 8 12.63 6.54 7.63
N GLY A 9 12.05 6.40 6.43
CA GLY A 9 10.60 6.53 6.22
C GLY A 9 9.71 5.61 7.06
N LEU A 10 8.40 5.90 7.12
CA LEU A 10 7.44 5.01 7.78
C LEU A 10 6.95 3.93 6.82
N HIS A 11 7.04 2.67 7.25
CA HIS A 11 6.52 1.50 6.55
C HIS A 11 5.37 0.89 7.36
N VAL A 12 4.15 0.95 6.81
CA VAL A 12 2.96 0.27 7.36
C VAL A 12 2.76 -1.06 6.64
N LEU A 13 2.76 -2.15 7.40
CA LEU A 13 2.47 -3.51 6.91
C LEU A 13 1.10 -3.95 7.41
N LEU A 14 0.24 -4.37 6.50
CA LEU A 14 -1.13 -4.78 6.79
C LEU A 14 -1.39 -6.22 6.37
N THR A 15 -2.10 -6.94 7.22
CA THR A 15 -2.84 -8.15 6.84
C THR A 15 -4.32 -7.84 7.03
N LEU A 16 -5.08 -7.94 5.96
CA LEU A 16 -6.47 -7.52 5.89
C LEU A 16 -7.34 -8.69 5.43
N GLU A 17 -8.58 -8.71 5.91
CA GLU A 17 -9.61 -9.63 5.47
C GLU A 17 -10.80 -8.83 4.92
N THR A 18 -11.34 -9.23 3.76
CA THR A 18 -12.49 -8.56 3.13
C THR A 18 -13.49 -9.58 2.63
N SER A 19 -14.78 -9.29 2.81
CA SER A 19 -15.86 -10.12 2.26
C SER A 19 -16.12 -9.87 0.77
N ASP A 20 -15.55 -8.82 0.18
CA ASP A 20 -15.73 -8.49 -1.23
C ASP A 20 -14.61 -9.07 -2.10
N ILE A 21 -14.87 -10.26 -2.65
CA ILE A 21 -13.97 -10.97 -3.57
C ILE A 21 -13.62 -10.15 -4.82
N GLN A 22 -14.49 -9.24 -5.28
CA GLN A 22 -14.17 -8.44 -6.47
C GLN A 22 -12.96 -7.54 -6.22
N LYS A 23 -12.76 -7.08 -4.98
CA LYS A 23 -11.61 -6.25 -4.63
C LYS A 23 -10.29 -7.04 -4.59
N LEU A 24 -10.39 -8.35 -4.36
CA LEU A 24 -9.25 -9.28 -4.40
C LEU A 24 -8.96 -9.82 -5.80
N THR A 25 -9.87 -9.63 -6.76
CA THR A 25 -9.76 -10.22 -8.11
C THR A 25 -9.75 -9.22 -9.25
N ASN A 26 -10.04 -7.95 -8.98
CA ASN A 26 -10.08 -6.90 -9.99
C ASN A 26 -8.86 -5.96 -9.85
N HIS A 27 -7.73 -6.41 -10.39
CA HIS A 27 -6.49 -5.63 -10.39
C HIS A 27 -6.64 -4.29 -11.13
N SER A 28 -7.57 -4.17 -12.08
CA SER A 28 -7.80 -2.93 -12.83
C SER A 28 -8.46 -1.85 -11.98
N LEU A 29 -9.43 -2.22 -11.13
CA LEU A 29 -10.02 -1.30 -10.13
C LEU A 29 -8.98 -0.90 -9.08
N PHE A 30 -8.19 -1.87 -8.60
CA PHE A 30 -7.11 -1.59 -7.65
C PHE A 30 -6.10 -0.59 -8.22
N SER A 31 -5.58 -0.84 -9.43
CA SER A 31 -4.59 0.04 -10.07
C SER A 31 -5.14 1.46 -10.28
N ARG A 32 -6.41 1.58 -10.73
CA ARG A 32 -7.08 2.88 -10.84
C ARG A 32 -7.19 3.60 -9.49
N PHE A 33 -7.63 2.90 -8.45
CA PHE A 33 -7.72 3.46 -7.11
C PHE A 33 -6.33 3.91 -6.60
N THR A 34 -5.30 3.09 -6.81
CA THR A 34 -3.93 3.44 -6.46
C THR A 34 -3.46 4.69 -7.19
N ASP A 35 -3.72 4.84 -8.50
CA ASP A 35 -3.37 6.04 -9.24
C ASP A 35 -4.08 7.30 -8.71
N GLU A 36 -5.34 7.17 -8.27
CA GLU A 36 -6.08 8.24 -7.60
C GLU A 36 -5.45 8.61 -6.25
N ILE A 37 -5.03 7.63 -5.44
CA ILE A 37 -4.25 7.83 -4.21
C ILE A 37 -2.94 8.57 -4.49
N LEU A 38 -2.15 8.11 -5.46
CA LEU A 38 -0.87 8.74 -5.78
C LEU A 38 -1.04 10.20 -6.17
N LYS A 39 -2.05 10.49 -7.02
CA LYS A 39 -2.38 11.86 -7.41
C LYS A 39 -2.83 12.71 -6.21
N LYS A 40 -3.74 12.19 -5.38
CA LYS A 40 -4.26 12.86 -4.17
C LYS A 40 -3.14 13.26 -3.21
N TYR A 41 -2.14 12.39 -3.03
CA TYR A 41 -1.04 12.58 -2.10
C TYR A 41 0.24 13.17 -2.72
N SER A 42 0.16 13.56 -4.00
CA SER A 42 1.28 14.10 -4.78
C SER A 42 2.52 13.20 -4.71
N LEU A 43 2.31 11.90 -4.91
CA LEU A 43 3.34 10.87 -4.96
C LEU A 43 3.73 10.59 -6.41
N GLU A 44 5.03 10.38 -6.64
CA GLU A 44 5.56 10.15 -7.97
C GLU A 44 5.80 8.66 -8.22
N LYS A 45 5.06 8.09 -9.17
CA LYS A 45 5.20 6.71 -9.65
C LYS A 45 6.43 6.61 -10.56
N VAL A 46 7.38 5.78 -10.19
CA VAL A 46 8.53 5.38 -11.04
C VAL A 46 8.11 4.25 -11.98
N GLY A 47 7.26 3.34 -11.51
CA GLY A 47 6.74 2.24 -12.31
C GLY A 47 5.74 1.40 -11.53
N GLU A 48 5.05 0.52 -12.24
CA GLU A 48 4.10 -0.43 -11.67
C GLU A 48 4.21 -1.75 -12.44
N THR A 49 4.24 -2.85 -11.69
CA THR A 49 4.13 -4.20 -12.23
C THR A 49 2.94 -4.87 -11.60
N ILE A 50 2.11 -5.52 -12.43
CA ILE A 50 0.99 -6.32 -11.99
C ILE A 50 1.14 -7.73 -12.57
N HIS A 51 0.89 -8.73 -11.74
CA HIS A 51 0.73 -10.12 -12.17
C HIS A 51 -0.63 -10.62 -11.70
N GLU A 52 -1.48 -11.02 -12.66
CA GLU A 52 -2.73 -11.74 -12.40
C GLU A 52 -2.46 -13.25 -12.44
N PHE A 53 -2.92 -13.98 -11.42
CA PHE A 53 -2.82 -15.43 -11.32
C PHE A 53 -4.07 -16.11 -11.91
N GLU A 54 -4.02 -17.44 -12.09
CA GLU A 54 -5.11 -18.21 -12.71
C GLU A 54 -6.46 -18.07 -11.99
N ASN A 55 -6.44 -17.95 -10.67
CA ASN A 55 -7.64 -17.75 -9.83
C ASN A 55 -8.11 -16.30 -9.76
N LYS A 56 -7.58 -15.42 -10.62
CA LYS A 56 -7.83 -13.97 -10.66
C LYS A 56 -7.29 -13.18 -9.48
N SER A 57 -6.62 -13.81 -8.52
CA SER A 57 -5.84 -13.05 -7.55
C SER A 57 -4.73 -12.28 -8.25
N PHE A 58 -4.18 -11.26 -7.59
CA PHE A 58 -3.10 -10.49 -8.17
C PHE A 58 -2.03 -10.10 -7.14
N THR A 59 -0.85 -9.84 -7.68
CA THR A 59 0.21 -9.07 -7.03
C THR A 59 0.39 -7.78 -7.81
N SER A 60 0.42 -6.64 -7.11
CA SER A 60 0.80 -5.35 -7.69
C SER A 60 1.89 -4.70 -6.85
N ALA A 61 2.95 -4.25 -7.51
CA ALA A 61 4.05 -3.50 -6.91
C ALA A 61 4.18 -2.15 -7.61
N VAL A 62 3.90 -1.08 -6.89
CA VAL A 62 4.04 0.30 -7.33
C VAL A 62 5.32 0.86 -6.74
N CYS A 63 6.32 1.07 -7.60
CA CYS A 63 7.56 1.71 -7.22
C CYS A 63 7.37 3.23 -7.22
N LEU A 64 7.66 3.86 -6.08
CA LEU A 64 7.69 5.31 -5.92
C LEU A 64 9.15 5.77 -5.86
N LYS A 65 9.40 7.08 -5.97
CA LYS A 65 10.74 7.61 -5.68
C LYS A 65 11.15 7.24 -4.24
N GLU A 66 12.11 6.32 -4.13
CA GLU A 66 12.71 5.84 -2.88
C GLU A 66 11.75 5.11 -1.91
N SER A 67 10.62 4.60 -2.41
CA SER A 67 9.62 3.90 -1.58
C SER A 67 8.67 3.05 -2.43
N HIS A 68 7.60 2.48 -1.85
CA HIS A 68 6.69 1.59 -2.59
C HIS A 68 5.32 1.40 -1.94
N ILE A 69 4.36 0.97 -2.75
CA ILE A 69 3.12 0.35 -2.31
C ILE A 69 3.04 -1.04 -2.95
N CYS A 70 2.82 -2.10 -2.18
CA CYS A 70 2.75 -3.47 -2.70
C CYS A 70 1.56 -4.21 -2.12
N VAL A 71 0.83 -4.95 -2.95
CA VAL A 71 -0.30 -5.78 -2.52
C VAL A 71 -0.16 -7.20 -3.06
N HIS A 72 -0.59 -8.16 -2.24
CA HIS A 72 -0.78 -9.55 -2.62
C HIS A 72 -2.15 -10.00 -2.12
N THR A 73 -2.96 -10.60 -2.99
CA THR A 73 -4.33 -11.01 -2.66
C THR A 73 -4.49 -12.53 -2.70
N TRP A 74 -5.35 -13.08 -1.84
CA TRP A 74 -5.77 -14.48 -1.81
C TRP A 74 -7.30 -14.57 -1.63
N PRO A 75 -8.06 -14.53 -2.74
CA PRO A 75 -9.51 -14.67 -2.74
C PRO A 75 -10.02 -15.91 -2.01
N GLU A 76 -9.29 -17.02 -2.09
CA GLU A 76 -9.62 -18.29 -1.42
C GLU A 76 -9.62 -18.22 0.11
N TYR A 77 -8.97 -17.20 0.67
CA TYR A 77 -8.90 -16.94 2.11
C TYR A 77 -9.57 -15.63 2.49
N ASN A 78 -10.24 -14.93 1.56
CA ASN A 78 -10.78 -13.59 1.78
C ASN A 78 -9.72 -12.56 2.23
N GLN A 79 -8.43 -12.78 1.93
CA GLN A 79 -7.34 -12.03 2.55
C GLN A 79 -6.43 -11.32 1.55
N LEU A 80 -5.75 -10.30 2.04
CA LEU A 80 -4.64 -9.67 1.36
C LEU A 80 -3.55 -9.22 2.34
N THR A 81 -2.34 -9.05 1.84
CA THR A 81 -1.28 -8.29 2.50
C THR A 81 -0.99 -7.03 1.73
N LEU A 82 -0.78 -5.92 2.44
CA LEU A 82 -0.54 -4.61 1.85
C LEU A 82 0.58 -3.88 2.58
N ASP A 83 1.55 -3.41 1.80
CA ASP A 83 2.70 -2.64 2.25
C ASP A 83 2.51 -1.20 1.77
N VAL A 84 2.52 -0.24 2.69
CA VAL A 84 2.54 1.19 2.37
C VAL A 84 3.79 1.79 2.98
N TYR A 85 4.77 2.10 2.13
CA TYR A 85 6.03 2.69 2.55
C TYR A 85 6.22 4.03 1.84
N LEU A 86 6.59 5.08 2.60
CA LEU A 86 7.08 6.34 2.04
C LEU A 86 8.36 6.78 2.74
N CYS A 87 9.35 7.20 1.96
CA CYS A 87 10.62 7.72 2.46
C CYS A 87 10.46 9.13 3.04
N ASN A 88 11.16 9.42 4.13
CA ASN A 88 11.17 10.74 4.79
C ASN A 88 12.33 11.65 4.32
N TYR A 89 13.10 11.26 3.30
CA TYR A 89 14.35 11.94 2.91
C TYR A 89 14.17 13.42 2.58
N LEU A 90 13.13 13.77 1.81
CA LEU A 90 12.84 15.16 1.43
C LEU A 90 11.80 15.85 2.34
N LYS A 91 10.91 15.08 2.99
CA LYS A 91 9.76 15.56 3.78
C LYS A 91 9.34 14.53 4.81
N GLU A 92 8.83 14.95 5.96
CA GLU A 92 8.14 14.07 6.91
C GLU A 92 6.83 13.54 6.28
N ASN A 93 6.73 12.22 6.07
CA ASN A 93 5.61 11.56 5.41
C ASN A 93 4.86 10.57 6.34
N SER A 94 5.21 10.44 7.62
CA SER A 94 4.57 9.44 8.50
C SER A 94 3.06 9.63 8.59
N GLY A 95 2.59 10.87 8.74
CA GLY A 95 1.16 11.16 8.73
C GLY A 95 0.47 10.85 7.40
N LYS A 96 1.21 10.95 6.28
CA LYS A 96 0.71 10.63 4.94
C LYS A 96 0.56 9.11 4.76
N VAL A 97 1.56 8.33 5.18
CA VAL A 97 1.53 6.87 5.13
C VAL A 97 0.31 6.32 5.86
N LYS A 98 0.04 6.80 7.09
CA LYS A 98 -1.12 6.36 7.88
C LYS A 98 -2.46 6.66 7.19
N LYS A 99 -2.58 7.83 6.56
CA LYS A 99 -3.80 8.19 5.82
C LYS A 99 -3.99 7.32 4.57
N ILE A 100 -2.92 7.05 3.83
CA ILE A 100 -2.96 6.16 2.66
C ILE A 100 -3.35 4.74 3.11
N ALA A 101 -2.73 4.23 4.17
CA ALA A 101 -3.07 2.93 4.74
C ALA A 101 -4.55 2.84 5.17
N ALA A 102 -5.09 3.90 5.78
CA ALA A 102 -6.52 3.98 6.11
C ALA A 102 -7.40 3.94 4.85
N GLU A 103 -7.07 4.71 3.82
CA GLU A 103 -7.85 4.71 2.56
C GLU A 103 -7.81 3.35 1.85
N TYR A 104 -6.73 2.60 1.94
CA TYR A 104 -6.73 1.22 1.43
C TYR A 104 -7.62 0.29 2.26
N LYS A 105 -7.61 0.40 3.59
CA LYS A 105 -8.54 -0.37 4.45
C LYS A 105 -10.00 -0.07 4.06
N ASP A 106 -10.31 1.20 3.84
CA ASP A 106 -11.64 1.65 3.38
C ASP A 106 -11.95 1.13 1.97
N TYR A 107 -11.00 1.23 1.03
CA TYR A 107 -11.16 0.70 -0.33
C TYR A 107 -11.49 -0.78 -0.29
N PHE A 108 -10.79 -1.57 0.52
CA PHE A 108 -11.04 -3.00 0.65
C PHE A 108 -12.29 -3.32 1.49
N GLU A 109 -12.92 -2.36 2.17
CA GLU A 109 -13.94 -2.61 3.21
C GLU A 109 -13.47 -3.71 4.19
N ALA A 110 -12.20 -3.61 4.59
CA ALA A 110 -11.51 -4.71 5.24
C ALA A 110 -11.50 -4.61 6.76
N GLU A 111 -11.55 -5.77 7.40
CA GLU A 111 -11.15 -5.95 8.79
C GLU A 111 -9.63 -6.09 8.88
N VAL A 112 -9.04 -5.45 9.89
CA VAL A 112 -7.59 -5.49 10.12
C VAL A 112 -7.26 -6.70 10.98
N ILE A 113 -6.67 -7.73 10.36
CA ILE A 113 -6.15 -8.90 11.07
C ILE A 113 -4.82 -8.56 11.75
N LYS A 114 -3.98 -7.78 11.07
CA LYS A 114 -2.65 -7.40 11.57
C LYS A 114 -2.21 -6.06 11.01
N GLU A 115 -1.54 -5.26 11.84
CA GLU A 115 -0.94 -3.99 11.44
C GLU A 115 0.38 -3.78 12.19
N PHE A 116 1.42 -3.42 11.44
CA PHE A 116 2.70 -2.99 12.00
C PHE A 116 3.13 -1.66 11.42
N GLU A 117 3.65 -0.80 12.29
CA GLU A 117 4.33 0.42 11.92
C GLU A 117 5.83 0.25 12.17
N ILE A 118 6.62 0.32 11.11
CA ILE A 118 8.07 0.18 11.17
C ILE A 118 8.70 1.49 10.71
N LEU A 119 9.43 2.14 11.61
CA LEU A 119 10.37 3.18 11.22
C LEU A 119 11.54 2.48 10.54
N ARG A 120 11.71 2.73 9.24
CA ARG A 120 12.87 2.23 8.50
C ARG A 120 14.11 2.99 8.88
#